data_AF-A0A1V5ARP5-F1
#
_entry.id   AF-A0A1V5ARP5-F1
#
_cell.length_a   1.000
_cell.length_b   1.000
_cell.length_c   1.000
_cell.angle_alpha   90.00
_cell.angle_beta   90.00
_cell.angle_gamma   90.00
#
_symmetry.space_group_name_H-M   'P 1'
#
loop_
_entity.id
_entity.type
_entity.pdbx_description
1 polymer ?
#
loop_
_entity_poly.entity_id
_entity_poly.type
_entity_poly.pdbx_seq_one_letter_code
_entity_poly.pdbx_strand_id
1 'polypeptide(L)'
;MEGSFVLPGDVVGSSEEFVPGDCTYARGGTIFASTTGLIRIDPKTRAASVMPKANAPVKLCHGDIVVGEVIDMKESLVILSLAFKKGFENRPLSDEEATIHISNVRNSYVKDLRHLFSIRDIVKAKIVDERQMRLATGDEDLGVIKAYCNRCMTSLRRKDGKLVCPSCGNTETRKLSSSYGLGVV
;
A
#
# COMPACT_ATOMS: atom_id res chain seq x y z
N MET A 1 8.55 -31.34 -6.84
CA MET A 1 7.23 -30.79 -6.47
C MET A 1 7.40 -29.41 -5.86
N GLU A 2 7.99 -29.28 -4.67
CA GLU A 2 8.34 -27.94 -4.15
C GLU A 2 9.37 -27.25 -5.06
N GLY A 3 9.20 -25.94 -5.29
CA GLY A 3 10.09 -25.13 -6.11
C GLY A 3 9.95 -25.34 -7.63
N SER A 4 9.04 -26.21 -8.07
CA SER A 4 8.77 -26.44 -9.51
C SER A 4 7.93 -25.30 -10.09
N PHE A 5 8.29 -24.83 -11.29
CA PHE A 5 7.53 -23.80 -12.00
C PHE A 5 6.32 -24.41 -12.70
N VAL A 6 5.17 -23.77 -12.53
CA VAL A 6 3.88 -24.24 -13.04
C VAL A 6 3.12 -23.12 -13.74
N LEU A 7 2.30 -23.51 -14.71
CA LEU A 7 1.32 -22.69 -15.42
C LEU A 7 -0.10 -22.99 -14.91
N PRO A 8 -1.07 -22.09 -15.14
CA PRO A 8 -2.47 -22.33 -14.79
C PRO A 8 -2.98 -23.61 -15.48
N GLY A 9 -3.54 -24.52 -14.68
CA GLY A 9 -4.00 -25.84 -15.14
C GLY A 9 -2.98 -26.97 -14.96
N ASP A 10 -1.73 -26.67 -14.60
CA ASP A 10 -0.75 -27.70 -14.27
C ASP A 10 -1.10 -28.38 -12.93
N VAL A 11 -0.74 -29.65 -12.82
CA VAL A 11 -0.93 -30.45 -11.60
C VAL A 11 0.08 -30.03 -10.54
N VAL A 12 -0.44 -29.69 -9.36
CA VAL A 12 0.36 -29.32 -8.18
C VAL A 12 0.51 -30.51 -7.23
N GLY A 13 -0.53 -31.34 -7.07
CA GLY A 13 -0.51 -32.51 -6.21
C GLY A 13 -1.88 -33.21 -6.11
N SER A 14 -1.95 -34.28 -5.31
CA SER A 14 -3.21 -34.97 -5.00
C SER A 14 -3.90 -34.35 -3.79
N SER A 15 -5.24 -34.32 -3.77
CA SER A 15 -6.00 -33.91 -2.58
C SER A 15 -5.96 -34.94 -1.44
N GLU A 16 -5.46 -36.15 -1.71
CA GLU A 16 -5.21 -37.17 -0.69
C GLU A 16 -3.94 -36.85 0.13
N GLU A 17 -2.98 -36.18 -0.50
CA GLU A 17 -1.68 -35.86 0.08
C GLU A 17 -1.65 -34.44 0.67
N PHE A 18 -2.36 -33.50 0.02
CA PHE A 18 -2.28 -32.07 0.31
C PHE A 18 -3.66 -31.42 0.38
N VAL A 19 -3.71 -30.28 1.07
CA VAL A 19 -4.86 -29.39 1.10
C VAL A 19 -4.64 -28.28 0.06
N PRO A 20 -5.65 -27.89 -0.74
CA PRO A 20 -5.53 -26.75 -1.65
C PRO A 20 -5.22 -25.47 -0.89
N GLY A 21 -4.11 -24.82 -1.23
CA GLY A 21 -3.67 -23.55 -0.67
C GLY A 21 -3.91 -22.37 -1.60
N ASP A 22 -3.26 -21.25 -1.30
CA ASP A 22 -3.34 -20.03 -2.11
C ASP A 22 -2.94 -20.29 -3.58
N CYS A 23 -3.72 -19.73 -4.50
CA CYS A 23 -3.52 -19.86 -5.94
C CYS A 23 -3.56 -21.30 -6.49
N THR A 24 -4.36 -22.15 -5.86
CA THR A 24 -4.66 -23.51 -6.34
C THR A 24 -6.16 -23.79 -6.26
N TYR A 25 -6.63 -24.82 -6.97
CA TYR A 25 -8.00 -25.33 -6.85
C TYR A 25 -8.01 -26.85 -6.99
N ALA A 26 -8.99 -27.51 -6.37
CA ALA A 26 -9.16 -28.95 -6.49
C ALA A 26 -10.26 -29.30 -7.50
N ARG A 27 -10.00 -30.28 -8.37
CA ARG A 27 -10.99 -30.87 -9.27
C ARG A 27 -10.71 -32.36 -9.42
N GLY A 28 -11.71 -33.20 -9.13
CA GLY A 28 -11.60 -34.66 -9.33
C GLY A 28 -10.43 -35.30 -8.56
N GLY A 29 -10.20 -34.89 -7.31
CA GLY A 29 -9.14 -35.46 -6.46
C GLY A 29 -7.73 -34.94 -6.76
N THR A 30 -7.57 -34.07 -7.76
CA THR A 30 -6.28 -33.47 -8.13
C THR A 30 -6.30 -31.96 -7.85
N ILE A 31 -5.19 -31.44 -7.35
CA ILE A 31 -4.97 -30.01 -7.11
C ILE A 31 -4.23 -29.44 -8.31
N PHE A 32 -4.79 -28.37 -8.87
CA PHE A 32 -4.27 -27.67 -10.03
C PHE A 32 -3.85 -26.24 -9.66
N ALA A 33 -2.87 -25.72 -10.38
CA ALA A 33 -2.45 -24.33 -10.27
C ALA A 33 -3.52 -23.41 -10.89
N SER A 34 -3.87 -22.32 -10.21
CA SER A 34 -4.73 -21.27 -10.79
C SER A 34 -3.94 -20.11 -11.39
N THR A 35 -2.62 -20.06 -11.17
CA THR A 35 -1.73 -19.00 -11.65
C THR A 35 -0.36 -19.53 -12.01
N THR A 36 0.44 -18.72 -12.69
CA THR A 36 1.83 -19.02 -13.04
C THR A 36 2.77 -18.74 -11.87
N GLY A 37 3.56 -19.72 -11.43
CA GLY A 37 4.44 -19.52 -10.28
C GLY A 37 5.25 -20.73 -9.87
N LEU A 38 5.78 -20.69 -8.65
CA LEU A 38 6.51 -21.80 -8.03
C LEU A 38 5.65 -22.49 -6.99
N ILE A 39 5.59 -23.81 -6.99
CA ILE A 39 4.91 -24.57 -5.94
C ILE A 39 5.62 -24.38 -4.60
N ARG A 40 4.85 -24.13 -3.54
CA ARG A 40 5.28 -24.10 -2.15
C ARG A 40 4.37 -24.99 -1.32
N ILE A 41 4.95 -25.85 -0.49
CA ILE A 41 4.21 -26.74 0.39
C ILE A 41 4.46 -26.30 1.83
N ASP A 42 3.41 -26.05 2.59
CA ASP A 42 3.54 -25.83 4.03
C ASP A 42 3.54 -27.20 4.74
N PRO A 43 4.64 -27.62 5.38
CA PRO A 43 4.73 -28.93 6.02
C PRO A 43 3.81 -29.07 7.25
N LYS A 44 3.39 -27.96 7.88
CA LYS A 44 2.53 -28.00 9.08
C LYS A 44 1.06 -28.23 8.71
N THR A 45 0.59 -27.50 7.70
CA THR A 45 -0.81 -27.55 7.26
C THR A 45 -1.04 -28.51 6.09
N ARG A 46 0.05 -28.99 5.47
CA ARG A 46 0.05 -29.72 4.19
C ARG A 46 -0.61 -28.92 3.07
N ALA A 47 -0.63 -27.60 3.17
CA ALA A 47 -1.19 -26.74 2.13
C ALA A 47 -0.24 -26.66 0.94
N ALA A 48 -0.72 -27.03 -0.25
CA ALA A 48 -0.01 -26.86 -1.51
C ALA A 48 -0.48 -25.56 -2.17
N SER A 49 0.41 -24.57 -2.23
CA SER A 49 0.15 -23.24 -2.79
C SER A 49 1.06 -22.96 -3.97
N VAL A 50 0.65 -22.07 -4.87
CA VAL A 50 1.52 -21.57 -5.94
C VAL A 50 1.92 -20.14 -5.61
N MET A 51 3.22 -19.91 -5.40
CA MET A 51 3.80 -18.58 -5.24
C MET A 51 3.90 -17.91 -6.61
N PRO A 52 3.05 -16.93 -6.92
CA PRO A 52 2.93 -16.43 -8.28
C PRO A 52 4.20 -15.66 -8.67
N LYS A 53 4.76 -15.96 -9.84
CA LYS A 53 5.95 -15.26 -10.35
C LYS A 53 5.61 -14.14 -11.34
N ALA A 54 4.42 -14.19 -11.94
CA ALA A 54 3.88 -13.15 -12.80
C ALA A 54 2.41 -12.87 -12.44
N ASN A 55 1.96 -11.62 -12.59
CA ASN A 55 0.54 -11.22 -12.58
C ASN A 55 -0.32 -11.49 -11.32
N ALA A 56 0.25 -11.85 -10.17
CA ALA A 56 -0.55 -11.86 -8.94
C ALA A 56 -0.77 -10.45 -8.40
N PRO A 57 -2.02 -10.13 -7.97
CA PRO A 57 -2.30 -8.91 -7.24
C PRO A 57 -1.38 -8.76 -6.04
N VAL A 58 -0.92 -7.54 -5.81
CA VAL A 58 -0.11 -7.24 -4.62
C VAL A 58 -1.01 -7.37 -3.41
N LYS A 59 -0.73 -8.36 -2.56
CA LYS A 59 -1.46 -8.53 -1.29
C LYS A 59 -1.07 -7.42 -0.32
N LEU A 60 -2.09 -6.73 0.18
CA LEU A 60 -1.99 -5.69 1.19
C LEU A 60 -2.31 -6.31 2.55
N CYS A 61 -1.36 -6.24 3.47
CA CYS A 61 -1.45 -6.83 4.79
C CYS A 61 -1.21 -5.76 5.86
N HIS A 62 -1.67 -6.05 7.08
CA HIS A 62 -1.30 -5.26 8.26
C HIS A 62 0.21 -5.05 8.34
N GLY A 63 0.61 -3.80 8.54
CA GLY A 63 1.99 -3.38 8.70
C GLY A 63 2.72 -3.02 7.42
N ASP A 64 2.14 -3.29 6.24
CA ASP A 64 2.72 -2.89 4.97
C ASP A 64 2.77 -1.37 4.82
N ILE A 65 3.79 -0.88 4.11
CA ILE A 65 3.93 0.52 3.72
C ILE A 65 3.39 0.70 2.31
N VAL A 66 2.48 1.65 2.16
CA VAL A 66 1.83 2.00 0.89
C VAL A 66 2.01 3.47 0.59
N VAL A 67 1.94 3.81 -0.70
CA VAL A 67 1.91 5.19 -1.19
C VAL A 67 0.62 5.42 -1.95
N GLY A 68 0.00 6.56 -1.68
CA GLY A 68 -1.23 6.97 -2.35
C GLY A 68 -1.36 8.49 -2.47
N GLU A 69 -2.29 8.92 -3.29
CA GLU A 69 -2.67 10.32 -3.48
C GLU A 69 -3.93 10.63 -2.68
N VAL A 70 -3.95 11.77 -1.98
CA VAL A 70 -5.17 12.25 -1.30
C VAL A 70 -6.20 12.69 -2.34
N ILE A 71 -7.32 11.98 -2.42
CA ILE A 71 -8.40 12.27 -3.36
C ILE A 71 -9.54 13.07 -2.74
N ASP A 72 -9.78 12.89 -1.44
CA ASP A 72 -10.83 13.61 -0.70
C ASP A 72 -10.48 13.74 0.79
N MET A 73 -11.10 14.72 1.46
CA MET A 73 -10.93 14.98 2.88
C MET A 73 -12.25 15.37 3.53
N LYS A 74 -12.58 14.67 4.62
CA LYS A 74 -13.68 14.98 5.54
C LYS A 74 -13.11 15.53 6.85
N GLU A 75 -13.99 15.93 7.76
CA GLU A 75 -13.59 16.54 9.04
C GLU A 75 -12.63 15.66 9.86
N SER A 76 -12.86 14.34 9.87
CA SER A 76 -12.07 13.36 10.63
C SER A 76 -11.38 12.29 9.77
N LEU A 77 -11.48 12.35 8.44
CA LEU A 77 -10.96 11.33 7.53
C LEU A 77 -10.22 11.96 6.34
N VAL A 78 -9.08 11.38 6.00
CA VAL A 78 -8.39 11.60 4.72
C VAL A 78 -8.59 10.35 3.87
N ILE A 79 -9.03 10.52 2.63
CA ILE A 79 -9.27 9.43 1.69
C ILE A 79 -8.17 9.46 0.64
N LEU A 80 -7.52 8.31 0.45
CA LEU A 80 -6.38 8.14 -0.45
C LEU A 80 -6.72 7.11 -1.52
N SER A 81 -6.33 7.40 -2.76
CA SER A 81 -6.20 6.40 -3.82
C SER A 81 -4.79 5.81 -3.74
N LEU A 82 -4.67 4.52 -3.47
CA LEU A 82 -3.39 3.83 -3.34
C LEU A 82 -2.78 3.57 -4.72
N ALA A 83 -1.52 3.97 -4.88
CA ALA A 83 -0.77 3.76 -6.11
C ALA A 83 0.00 2.43 -6.07
N PHE A 84 0.76 2.17 -5.00
CA PHE A 84 1.56 0.95 -4.86
C PHE A 84 1.97 0.67 -3.41
N LYS A 85 2.40 -0.58 -3.18
CA LYS A 85 3.05 -1.02 -1.94
C LYS A 85 4.57 -0.92 -2.09
N LYS A 86 5.25 -0.51 -1.02
CA LYS A 86 6.72 -0.47 -0.95
C LYS A 86 7.32 -1.87 -1.24
N GLY A 87 8.34 -1.91 -2.11
CA GLY A 87 8.94 -3.15 -2.63
C GLY A 87 8.18 -3.78 -3.80
N PHE A 88 7.06 -3.19 -4.22
CA PHE A 88 6.25 -3.61 -5.37
C PHE A 88 5.93 -2.40 -6.28
N GLU A 89 6.85 -1.46 -6.41
CA GLU A 89 6.67 -0.19 -7.13
C GLU A 89 6.30 -0.40 -8.61
N ASN A 90 6.83 -1.46 -9.23
CA ASN A 90 6.53 -1.84 -10.61
C ASN A 90 5.16 -2.52 -10.79
N ARG A 91 4.39 -2.68 -9.71
CA ARG A 91 3.07 -3.32 -9.70
C ARG A 91 2.06 -2.38 -9.06
N PRO A 92 1.50 -1.44 -9.85
CA PRO A 92 0.50 -0.53 -9.33
C PRO A 92 -0.74 -1.28 -8.84
N LEU A 93 -1.37 -0.75 -7.80
CA LEU A 93 -2.66 -1.20 -7.30
C LEU A 93 -3.74 -0.62 -8.22
N SER A 94 -4.78 -1.42 -8.50
CA SER A 94 -5.92 -0.95 -9.31
C SER A 94 -7.03 -0.49 -8.38
N ASP A 95 -7.34 0.81 -8.42
CA ASP A 95 -8.53 1.42 -7.79
C ASP A 95 -8.75 1.07 -6.30
N GLU A 96 -7.66 0.94 -5.53
CA GLU A 96 -7.75 0.69 -4.09
C GLU A 96 -7.82 2.00 -3.30
N GLU A 97 -8.93 2.23 -2.60
CA GLU A 97 -9.09 3.36 -1.70
C GLU A 97 -8.80 2.97 -0.25
N ALA A 98 -8.15 3.88 0.46
CA ALA A 98 -7.78 3.68 1.86
C ALA A 98 -7.96 4.98 2.66
N THR A 99 -8.15 4.84 3.97
CA THR A 99 -8.50 5.98 4.82
C THR A 99 -7.52 6.19 5.97
N ILE A 100 -7.20 7.44 6.27
CA ILE A 100 -6.51 7.84 7.51
C ILE A 100 -7.51 8.59 8.38
N HIS A 101 -7.86 8.00 9.53
CA HIS A 101 -8.64 8.69 10.55
C HIS A 101 -7.76 9.66 11.34
N ILE A 102 -8.35 10.77 11.83
CA ILE A 102 -7.64 11.82 12.58
C ILE A 102 -6.83 11.29 13.78
N SER A 103 -7.31 10.22 14.43
CA SER A 103 -6.60 9.54 15.53
C SER A 103 -5.31 8.84 15.11
N ASN A 104 -5.15 8.52 13.82
CA ASN A 104 -4.04 7.72 13.30
C ASN A 104 -2.97 8.58 12.60
N VAL A 105 -3.11 9.91 12.67
CA VAL A 105 -2.21 10.83 11.97
C VAL A 105 -0.89 11.02 12.70
N ARG A 106 -0.93 11.17 14.04
CA ARG A 106 0.22 11.37 14.94
C ARG A 106 -0.19 11.08 16.38
N ASN A 107 0.78 10.88 17.27
CA ASN A 107 0.53 10.60 18.69
C ASN A 107 0.00 11.82 19.48
N SER A 108 0.25 13.04 18.99
CA SER A 108 -0.25 14.26 19.61
C SER A 108 -1.61 14.67 19.07
N TYR A 109 -2.40 15.35 19.90
CA TYR A 109 -3.74 15.78 19.52
C TYR A 109 -3.75 16.58 18.19
N VAL A 110 -4.63 16.18 17.27
CA VAL A 110 -4.86 16.84 15.98
C VAL A 110 -6.22 17.51 16.04
N LYS A 111 -6.24 18.83 15.89
CA LYS A 111 -7.49 19.60 15.83
C LYS A 111 -8.11 19.59 14.42
N ASP A 112 -7.27 19.66 13.39
CA ASP A 112 -7.72 19.85 12.01
C ASP A 112 -6.76 19.16 11.02
N LEU A 113 -7.32 18.32 10.15
CA LEU A 113 -6.59 17.59 9.11
C LEU A 113 -6.07 18.51 8.00
N ARG A 114 -6.72 19.65 7.75
CA ARG A 114 -6.38 20.59 6.66
C ARG A 114 -5.02 21.26 6.83
N HIS A 115 -4.45 21.22 8.04
CA HIS A 115 -3.09 21.69 8.31
C HIS A 115 -2.02 20.62 8.09
N LEU A 116 -2.43 19.36 7.91
CA LEU A 116 -1.56 18.19 7.84
C LEU A 116 -1.57 17.55 6.45
N PHE A 117 -2.69 17.60 5.75
CA PHE A 117 -2.88 17.04 4.41
C PHE A 117 -3.67 18.01 3.55
N SER A 118 -3.53 17.85 2.24
CA SER A 118 -4.35 18.52 1.24
C SER A 118 -4.59 17.59 0.06
N ILE A 119 -5.61 17.90 -0.74
CA ILE A 119 -5.94 17.14 -1.94
C ILE A 119 -4.72 17.14 -2.88
N ARG A 120 -4.45 16.00 -3.51
CA ARG A 120 -3.30 15.74 -4.40
C ARG A 120 -1.95 15.60 -3.71
N ASP A 121 -1.91 15.67 -2.38
CA ASP A 121 -0.70 15.30 -1.65
C ASP A 121 -0.42 13.81 -1.87
N ILE A 122 0.84 13.47 -2.14
CA ILE A 122 1.30 12.09 -2.18
C ILE A 122 1.79 11.72 -0.79
N VAL A 123 1.23 10.66 -0.23
CA VAL A 123 1.38 10.27 1.17
C VAL A 123 1.94 8.87 1.25
N LYS A 124 2.96 8.69 2.10
CA LYS A 124 3.47 7.39 2.54
C LYS A 124 2.82 7.04 3.88
N ALA A 125 2.13 5.90 3.94
CA ALA A 125 1.38 5.49 5.12
C ALA A 125 1.52 3.98 5.38
N LYS A 126 1.17 3.56 6.60
CA LYS A 126 1.21 2.16 7.03
C LYS A 126 -0.19 1.60 7.18
N ILE A 127 -0.43 0.39 6.70
CA ILE A 127 -1.71 -0.33 6.89
C ILE A 127 -1.81 -0.78 8.35
N VAL A 128 -2.89 -0.38 9.02
CA VAL A 128 -3.22 -0.79 10.40
C VAL A 128 -4.47 -1.66 10.48
N ASP A 129 -5.25 -1.73 9.41
CA ASP A 129 -6.36 -2.68 9.24
C ASP A 129 -6.52 -2.95 7.75
N GLU A 130 -6.17 -4.16 7.31
CA GLU A 130 -6.28 -4.59 5.91
C GLU A 130 -7.72 -4.88 5.47
N ARG A 131 -8.66 -5.10 6.41
CA ARG A 131 -10.06 -5.36 6.07
C ARG A 131 -10.81 -4.06 5.79
N GLN A 132 -10.53 -3.02 6.57
CA GLN A 132 -11.13 -1.70 6.41
C GLN A 132 -10.26 -0.75 5.59
N MET A 133 -9.10 -1.21 5.09
CA MET A 133 -8.08 -0.39 4.43
C MET A 133 -7.78 0.89 5.21
N ARG A 134 -7.60 0.75 6.52
CA ARG A 134 -7.28 1.86 7.41
C ARG A 134 -5.78 2.01 7.53
N LEU A 135 -5.32 3.25 7.40
CA LEU A 135 -3.91 3.61 7.42
C LEU A 135 -3.55 4.45 8.65
N ALA A 136 -2.26 4.56 8.90
CA ALA A 136 -1.67 5.45 9.91
C ALA A 136 -0.40 6.14 9.38
N THR A 137 -0.13 7.33 9.90
CA THR A 137 1.07 8.15 9.58
C THR A 137 1.81 8.62 10.83
N GLY A 138 1.64 7.91 11.94
CA GLY A 138 2.18 8.31 13.24
C GLY A 138 3.70 8.37 13.30
N ASP A 139 4.38 7.49 12.56
CA ASP A 139 5.84 7.41 12.53
C ASP A 139 6.45 8.61 11.77
N GLU A 140 7.70 8.96 12.10
CA GLU A 140 8.40 10.11 11.48
C GLU A 140 8.68 9.92 9.98
N ASP A 141 8.91 8.67 9.56
CA ASP A 141 9.09 8.33 8.15
C ASP A 141 7.77 8.36 7.36
N LEU A 142 6.61 8.45 8.03
CA LEU A 142 5.30 8.46 7.39
C LEU A 142 4.72 9.88 7.29
N GLY A 143 3.85 10.07 6.31
CA GLY A 143 3.20 11.34 6.01
C GLY A 143 3.40 11.75 4.55
N VAL A 144 3.21 13.04 4.30
CA VAL A 144 3.32 13.63 2.96
C VAL A 144 4.77 13.54 2.49
N ILE A 145 4.98 13.02 1.28
CA ILE A 145 6.29 12.91 0.61
C ILE A 145 6.41 13.84 -0.60
N LYS A 146 5.28 14.28 -1.17
CA LYS A 146 5.19 15.28 -2.23
C LYS A 146 3.90 16.09 -2.06
N ALA A 147 3.99 17.40 -2.25
CA ALA A 147 2.85 18.31 -2.15
C ALA A 147 2.93 19.40 -3.21
N TYR A 148 1.77 19.98 -3.52
CA TYR A 148 1.61 21.06 -4.48
C TYR A 148 1.02 22.28 -3.79
N CYS A 149 1.38 23.47 -4.28
CA CYS A 149 0.88 24.71 -3.71
C CYS A 149 -0.62 24.87 -3.99
N ASN A 150 -1.40 25.17 -2.95
CA ASN A 150 -2.85 25.34 -3.06
C ASN A 150 -3.26 26.55 -3.90
N ARG A 151 -2.33 27.47 -4.21
CA ARG A 151 -2.59 28.67 -5.03
C ARG A 151 -2.26 28.50 -6.51
N CYS A 152 -1.10 27.92 -6.82
CA CYS A 152 -0.57 27.89 -8.19
C CYS A 152 -0.13 26.51 -8.66
N MET A 153 -0.41 25.45 -7.88
CA MET A 153 -0.10 24.05 -8.20
C MET A 153 1.40 23.74 -8.40
N THR A 154 2.30 24.70 -8.13
CA THR A 154 3.74 24.46 -8.18
C THR A 154 4.16 23.53 -7.04
N SER A 155 5.06 22.58 -7.32
CA SER A 155 5.63 21.71 -6.28
C SER A 155 6.23 22.55 -5.15
N LEU A 156 5.82 22.24 -3.93
CA LEU A 156 6.36 22.88 -2.74
C LEU A 156 7.78 22.36 -2.43
N ARG A 157 8.59 23.19 -1.77
CA ARG A 157 9.91 22.81 -1.25
C ARG A 157 9.93 22.92 0.26
N ARG A 158 10.59 21.96 0.91
CA ARG A 158 10.80 22.00 2.36
C ARG A 158 11.85 23.06 2.69
N LYS A 159 11.51 23.99 3.59
CA LYS A 159 12.41 25.00 4.15
C LYS A 159 12.04 25.24 5.61
N ASP A 160 13.00 25.05 6.52
CA ASP A 160 12.84 25.29 7.97
C ASP A 160 11.62 24.56 8.58
N GLY A 161 11.37 23.32 8.16
CA GLY A 161 10.23 22.51 8.64
C GLY A 161 8.87 22.90 8.05
N LYS A 162 8.81 23.90 7.17
CA LYS A 162 7.60 24.30 6.43
C LYS A 162 7.74 24.00 4.95
N LEU A 163 6.63 24.12 4.23
CA LEU A 163 6.60 24.03 2.77
C LEU A 163 6.45 25.41 2.17
N VAL A 164 7.37 25.78 1.28
CA VAL A 164 7.38 27.09 0.61
C VAL A 164 7.27 26.88 -0.90
N CYS A 165 6.36 27.63 -1.52
CA CYS A 165 6.20 27.65 -2.96
C CYS A 165 7.30 28.51 -3.61
N PRO A 166 8.14 27.96 -4.49
CA PRO A 166 9.18 28.74 -5.17
C PRO A 166 8.61 29.71 -6.22
N SER A 167 7.35 29.53 -6.66
CA SER A 167 6.73 30.37 -7.69
C SER A 167 6.01 31.58 -7.11
N CYS A 168 5.13 31.39 -6.11
CA CYS A 168 4.30 32.46 -5.56
C CYS A 168 4.65 32.85 -4.11
N GLY A 169 5.65 32.19 -3.50
CA GLY A 169 6.07 32.45 -2.12
C GLY A 169 5.12 31.96 -1.03
N ASN A 170 3.99 31.33 -1.39
CA ASN A 170 3.03 30.82 -0.40
C ASN A 170 3.71 29.82 0.55
N THR A 171 3.43 29.93 1.85
CA THR A 171 3.96 29.03 2.87
C THR A 171 2.83 28.22 3.47
N GLU A 172 3.05 26.91 3.57
CA GLU A 172 2.05 25.93 4.00
C GLU A 172 2.68 24.92 4.98
N THR A 173 1.83 24.27 5.77
CA THR A 173 2.22 23.18 6.67
C THR A 173 1.58 21.88 6.24
N ARG A 174 2.27 20.76 6.49
CA ARG A 174 1.79 19.38 6.28
C ARG A 174 2.40 18.47 7.36
N LYS A 175 1.85 17.27 7.55
CA LYS A 175 2.54 16.18 8.26
C LYS A 175 3.59 15.62 7.32
N LEU A 176 4.79 16.18 7.36
CA LEU A 176 5.89 15.75 6.49
C LEU A 176 6.44 14.39 6.95
N SER A 177 6.72 13.54 5.97
CA SER A 177 7.64 12.42 6.12
C SER A 177 9.08 12.94 6.13
N SER A 178 9.98 12.24 6.85
CA SER A 178 11.42 12.44 6.71
C SER A 178 11.92 12.27 5.27
N SER A 179 11.20 11.51 4.45
CA SER A 179 11.49 11.24 3.04
C SER A 179 10.98 12.33 2.05
N TYR A 180 10.41 13.44 2.55
CA TYR A 180 9.83 14.47 1.67
C TYR A 180 10.84 15.04 0.66
N GLY A 181 10.48 14.99 -0.62
CA GLY A 181 11.29 15.54 -1.71
C GLY A 181 12.53 14.73 -2.09
N LEU A 182 12.80 13.60 -1.43
CA LEU A 182 13.94 12.73 -1.75
C LEU A 182 13.65 11.76 -2.92
N GLY A 183 12.38 11.62 -3.31
CA GLY A 183 11.98 10.67 -4.36
C GLY A 183 12.12 9.20 -3.94
N VAL A 184 12.24 8.94 -2.64
CA VAL A 184 12.33 7.59 -2.06
C VAL A 184 11.04 7.22 -1.35
N VAL A 185 10.67 5.94 -1.46
CA VAL A 185 9.52 5.34 -0.78
C VAL A 185 10.00 4.27 0.19
#